data_AF-A0A523F2B0-F1
#
_entry.id   AF-A0A523F2B0-F1
#
_cell.length_a   1.000
_cell.length_b   1.000
_cell.length_c   1.000
_cell.angle_alpha   90.00
_cell.angle_beta   90.00
_cell.angle_gamma   90.00
#
_symmetry.space_group_name_H-M   'P 1'
#
loop_
_entity.id
_entity.type
_entity.pdbx_description
1 polymer ?
#
loop_
_entity_poly.entity_id
_entity_poly.type
_entity_poly.pdbx_seq_one_letter_code
_entity_poly.pdbx_strand_id
1 'polypeptide(L)'
;YLACLGEISSKGLDANIAVKLTQLGMGLDDSVAAQHLDTIAAAASEASTTVTIDMEESAHTSTTLALYEAAQKKHGNLGVAVQAYLMRTADDIDRISALGGHIRLCKGAYMESADVAFQTAEEVNASFDRLSDQLMGYADVLPAIASHDDGRINRVIRAASGRPGDWEFQMLYGIRRDRQVELVGLGLKMRIYVPYGEAWYPYLTRRMAERPANLMFFARALVGR
;
A
#
# COMPACT_ATOMS: atom_id res chain seq x y z
N TYR A 1 -15.28 7.08 -5.76
CA TYR A 1 -13.97 7.32 -6.40
C TYR A 1 -14.00 8.47 -7.40
N LEU A 2 -14.84 8.45 -8.44
CA LEU A 2 -14.88 9.51 -9.46
C LEU A 2 -15.08 10.92 -8.89
N ALA A 3 -16.02 11.11 -7.96
CA ALA A 3 -16.21 12.39 -7.28
C ALA A 3 -14.95 12.88 -6.53
N CYS A 4 -14.22 11.96 -5.90
CA CYS A 4 -12.97 12.29 -5.20
C CYS A 4 -11.87 12.70 -6.17
N LEU A 5 -11.75 12.04 -7.32
CA LEU A 5 -10.81 12.44 -8.38
C LEU A 5 -11.17 13.82 -8.95
N GLY A 6 -12.47 14.11 -9.13
CA GLY A 6 -12.94 15.44 -9.52
C GLY A 6 -12.54 16.53 -8.53
N GLU A 7 -12.66 16.26 -7.23
CA GLU A 7 -12.22 17.18 -6.16
C GLU A 7 -10.69 17.33 -6.10
N ILE A 8 -9.93 16.26 -6.32
CA ILE A 8 -8.46 16.32 -6.38
C ILE A 8 -8.04 17.25 -7.52
N SER A 9 -8.62 17.07 -8.71
CA SER A 9 -8.32 17.90 -9.88
C SER A 9 -8.76 19.35 -9.68
N SER A 10 -10.00 19.60 -9.26
CA SER A 10 -10.55 20.95 -9.15
C SER A 10 -9.84 21.82 -8.10
N LYS A 11 -9.27 21.20 -7.07
CA LYS A 11 -8.51 21.86 -6.01
C LYS A 11 -7.00 21.82 -6.20
N GLY A 12 -6.50 21.15 -7.24
CA GLY A 12 -5.07 20.99 -7.50
C GLY A 12 -4.32 20.29 -6.35
N LEU A 13 -4.92 19.25 -5.77
CA LEU A 13 -4.32 18.53 -4.64
C LEU A 13 -3.23 17.56 -5.11
N ASP A 14 -2.08 17.54 -4.45
CA ASP A 14 -1.11 16.44 -4.56
C ASP A 14 -1.63 15.22 -3.78
N ALA A 15 -2.57 14.52 -4.39
CA ALA A 15 -3.24 13.36 -3.83
C ALA A 15 -3.52 12.32 -4.90
N ASN A 16 -3.46 11.06 -4.50
CA ASN A 16 -3.92 9.92 -5.28
C ASN A 16 -4.95 9.13 -4.47
N ILE A 17 -5.60 8.17 -5.10
CA ILE A 17 -6.61 7.33 -4.45
C ILE A 17 -6.12 5.89 -4.32
N ALA A 18 -6.64 5.18 -3.33
CA ALA A 18 -6.48 3.75 -3.19
C ALA A 18 -7.82 3.04 -3.31
N VAL A 19 -7.85 1.91 -4.03
CA VAL A 19 -9.05 1.11 -4.28
C VAL A 19 -8.84 -0.33 -3.84
N LYS A 20 -9.91 -1.01 -3.41
CA LYS A 20 -9.95 -2.47 -3.22
C LYS A 20 -10.79 -3.06 -4.33
N LEU A 21 -10.31 -4.10 -5.01
CA LEU A 21 -10.99 -4.63 -6.18
C LEU A 21 -12.26 -5.38 -5.80
N THR A 22 -12.35 -5.94 -4.58
CA THR A 22 -13.62 -6.53 -4.08
C THR A 22 -14.74 -5.49 -4.02
N GLN A 23 -14.43 -4.23 -3.70
CA GLN A 23 -15.39 -3.12 -3.72
C GLN A 23 -15.78 -2.68 -5.13
N LEU A 24 -15.05 -3.14 -6.14
CA LEU A 24 -15.34 -2.91 -7.56
C LEU A 24 -16.04 -4.11 -8.21
N GLY A 25 -16.26 -5.21 -7.48
CA GLY A 25 -16.96 -6.41 -7.96
C GLY A 25 -16.09 -7.66 -8.11
N MET A 26 -14.79 -7.60 -7.79
CA MET A 26 -13.90 -8.77 -7.88
C MET A 26 -14.38 -9.88 -6.95
N GLY A 27 -14.37 -11.12 -7.45
CA GLY A 27 -14.91 -12.30 -6.75
C GLY A 27 -16.42 -12.50 -6.94
N LEU A 28 -17.16 -11.49 -7.41
CA LEU A 28 -18.54 -11.63 -7.89
C LEU A 28 -18.55 -11.71 -9.41
N ASP A 29 -17.92 -10.74 -10.07
CA ASP A 29 -17.70 -10.70 -11.51
C ASP A 29 -16.42 -9.90 -11.79
N ASP A 30 -15.34 -10.61 -12.10
CA ASP A 30 -14.04 -9.99 -12.35
C ASP A 30 -14.04 -9.11 -13.61
N SER A 31 -14.95 -9.32 -14.55
CA SER A 31 -15.11 -8.47 -15.73
C SER A 31 -15.71 -7.11 -15.36
N VAL A 32 -16.65 -7.09 -14.42
CA VAL A 32 -17.21 -5.85 -13.85
C VAL A 32 -16.14 -5.09 -13.07
N ALA A 33 -15.33 -5.81 -12.27
CA ALA A 33 -14.20 -5.21 -11.55
C ALA A 33 -13.21 -4.55 -12.52
N ALA A 34 -12.89 -5.22 -13.64
CA ALA A 34 -12.02 -4.68 -14.67
C ALA A 34 -12.60 -3.41 -15.31
N GLN A 35 -13.89 -3.39 -15.64
CA GLN A 35 -14.56 -2.21 -16.23
C GLN A 35 -14.60 -1.01 -15.26
N HIS A 36 -14.88 -1.26 -13.99
CA HIS A 36 -14.85 -0.21 -12.97
C HIS A 36 -13.44 0.33 -12.75
N LEU A 37 -12.44 -0.55 -12.68
CA LEU A 37 -11.04 -0.14 -12.57
C LEU A 37 -10.61 0.68 -13.80
N ASP A 38 -11.00 0.28 -15.00
CA ASP A 38 -10.73 1.00 -16.25
C ASP A 38 -11.28 2.43 -16.22
N THR A 39 -12.54 2.57 -15.80
CA THR A 39 -13.22 3.87 -15.66
C THR A 39 -12.51 4.76 -14.65
N ILE A 40 -12.10 4.20 -13.50
CA ILE A 40 -11.40 4.94 -12.45
C ILE A 40 -9.99 5.35 -12.91
N ALA A 41 -9.26 4.47 -13.61
CA ALA A 41 -7.93 4.75 -14.12
C ALA A 41 -7.95 5.87 -15.17
N ALA A 42 -8.92 5.85 -16.09
CA ALA A 42 -9.12 6.91 -17.08
C ALA A 42 -9.39 8.28 -16.40
N ALA A 43 -10.32 8.32 -15.45
CA ALA A 43 -10.63 9.54 -14.70
C ALA A 43 -9.42 10.06 -13.87
N ALA A 44 -8.61 9.15 -13.32
CA ALA A 44 -7.40 9.54 -12.61
C ALA A 44 -6.34 10.13 -13.55
N SER A 45 -6.22 9.58 -14.76
CA SER A 45 -5.33 10.11 -15.81
C SER A 45 -5.75 11.53 -16.22
N GLU A 46 -7.05 11.76 -16.44
CA GLU A 46 -7.61 13.09 -16.71
C GLU A 46 -7.35 14.07 -15.55
N ALA A 47 -7.40 13.59 -14.32
CA ALA A 47 -7.06 14.35 -13.13
C ALA A 47 -5.53 14.49 -12.88
N SER A 48 -4.68 14.00 -13.78
CA SER A 48 -3.21 13.99 -13.64
C SER A 48 -2.71 13.35 -12.34
N THR A 49 -3.38 12.27 -11.91
CA THR A 49 -3.03 11.52 -10.70
C THR A 49 -3.05 10.01 -10.95
N THR A 50 -2.71 9.25 -9.92
CA THR A 50 -2.57 7.79 -9.93
C THR A 50 -3.66 7.09 -9.12
N VAL A 51 -3.81 5.79 -9.36
CA VAL A 51 -4.69 4.91 -8.59
C VAL A 51 -3.88 3.74 -8.08
N THR A 52 -3.79 3.58 -6.75
CA THR A 52 -3.13 2.41 -6.16
C THR A 52 -4.16 1.34 -5.82
N ILE A 53 -3.95 0.12 -6.31
CA ILE A 53 -4.75 -1.03 -5.92
C ILE A 53 -4.21 -1.58 -4.59
N ASP A 54 -5.03 -1.50 -3.53
CA ASP A 54 -4.72 -2.13 -2.25
C ASP A 54 -4.79 -3.65 -2.41
N MET A 55 -3.82 -4.36 -1.84
CA MET A 55 -3.79 -5.82 -1.82
C MET A 55 -4.66 -6.34 -0.67
N GLU A 56 -5.48 -7.32 -1.00
CA GLU A 56 -6.42 -7.98 -0.08
C GLU A 56 -5.82 -9.32 0.40
N GLU A 57 -6.64 -10.27 0.81
CA GLU A 57 -6.23 -11.61 1.24
C GLU A 57 -5.48 -12.36 0.12
N SER A 58 -4.65 -13.34 0.50
CA SER A 58 -3.80 -14.12 -0.42
C SER A 58 -4.58 -14.82 -1.54
N ALA A 59 -5.83 -15.22 -1.26
CA ALA A 59 -6.76 -15.81 -2.22
C ALA A 59 -7.07 -14.87 -3.40
N HIS A 60 -6.94 -13.56 -3.21
CA HIS A 60 -7.22 -12.53 -4.21
C HIS A 60 -5.97 -12.03 -4.94
N THR A 61 -4.76 -12.36 -4.47
CA THR A 61 -3.50 -11.81 -5.01
C THR A 61 -3.35 -12.06 -6.50
N SER A 62 -3.56 -13.29 -6.97
CA SER A 62 -3.36 -13.62 -8.39
C SER A 62 -4.31 -12.86 -9.32
N THR A 63 -5.60 -12.77 -8.96
CA THR A 63 -6.60 -12.02 -9.73
C THR A 63 -6.30 -10.52 -9.69
N THR A 64 -5.91 -10.01 -8.52
CA THR A 64 -5.55 -8.59 -8.33
C THR A 64 -4.39 -8.19 -9.23
N LEU A 65 -3.31 -9.00 -9.24
CA LEU A 65 -2.15 -8.72 -10.09
C LEU A 65 -2.48 -8.81 -11.58
N ALA A 66 -3.31 -9.77 -12.00
CA ALA A 66 -3.74 -9.87 -13.40
C ALA A 66 -4.54 -8.64 -13.86
N LEU A 67 -5.46 -8.17 -13.03
CA LEU A 67 -6.24 -6.96 -13.31
C LEU A 67 -5.36 -5.69 -13.29
N TYR A 68 -4.42 -5.60 -12.34
CA TYR A 68 -3.41 -4.54 -12.30
C TYR A 68 -2.59 -4.51 -13.59
N GLU A 69 -2.03 -5.64 -14.02
CA GLU A 69 -1.16 -5.69 -15.21
C GLU A 69 -1.91 -5.24 -16.47
N ALA A 70 -3.17 -5.66 -16.63
CA ALA A 70 -4.00 -5.25 -17.75
C ALA A 70 -4.27 -3.74 -17.74
N ALA A 71 -4.66 -3.19 -16.58
CA ALA A 71 -4.92 -1.77 -16.42
C ALA A 71 -3.66 -0.92 -16.56
N GLN A 72 -2.54 -1.34 -15.98
CA GLN A 72 -1.26 -0.64 -16.05
C GLN A 72 -0.70 -0.60 -17.47
N LYS A 73 -0.79 -1.70 -18.23
CA LYS A 73 -0.42 -1.72 -19.65
C LYS A 73 -1.26 -0.75 -20.49
N LYS A 74 -2.52 -0.53 -20.12
CA LYS A 74 -3.45 0.35 -20.85
C LYS A 74 -3.27 1.82 -20.49
N HIS A 75 -3.16 2.15 -19.20
CA HIS A 75 -3.23 3.54 -18.73
C HIS A 75 -1.91 4.09 -18.19
N GLY A 76 -0.99 3.25 -17.73
CA GLY A 76 0.32 3.64 -17.21
C GLY A 76 0.32 4.38 -15.86
N ASN A 77 -0.85 4.72 -15.30
CA ASN A 77 -1.00 5.53 -14.08
C ASN A 77 -1.46 4.71 -12.85
N LEU A 78 -1.32 3.39 -12.88
CA LEU A 78 -1.67 2.51 -11.77
C LEU A 78 -0.47 2.32 -10.84
N GLY A 79 -0.81 2.01 -9.60
CA GLY A 79 0.08 1.36 -8.66
C GLY A 79 -0.58 0.15 -8.03
N VAL A 80 0.20 -0.67 -7.33
CA VAL A 80 -0.30 -1.85 -6.63
C VAL A 80 0.46 -2.08 -5.33
N ALA A 81 -0.25 -2.54 -4.31
CA ALA A 81 0.38 -2.97 -3.07
C ALA A 81 0.84 -4.44 -3.14
N VAL A 82 1.92 -4.75 -2.45
CA VAL A 82 2.44 -6.10 -2.23
C VAL A 82 2.77 -6.29 -0.74
N GLN A 83 2.75 -7.53 -0.26
CA GLN A 83 2.77 -7.84 1.16
C GLN A 83 3.99 -8.70 1.52
N ALA A 84 4.86 -8.20 2.39
CA ALA A 84 6.12 -8.84 2.71
C ALA A 84 6.00 -10.20 3.40
N TYR A 85 4.88 -10.45 4.08
CA TYR A 85 4.63 -11.71 4.76
C TYR A 85 4.33 -12.89 3.81
N LEU A 86 3.97 -12.67 2.54
CA LEU A 86 3.67 -13.78 1.63
C LEU A 86 4.95 -14.29 0.99
N MET A 87 5.10 -15.61 0.94
CA MET A 87 6.28 -16.25 0.37
C MET A 87 6.44 -15.97 -1.13
N ARG A 88 5.32 -15.76 -1.84
CA ARG A 88 5.25 -15.47 -3.29
C ARG A 88 5.70 -14.06 -3.70
N THR A 89 5.79 -13.12 -2.76
CA THR A 89 5.88 -11.68 -3.09
C THR A 89 7.14 -11.31 -3.86
N ALA A 90 8.24 -12.04 -3.68
CA ALA A 90 9.47 -11.78 -4.44
C ALA A 90 9.26 -12.00 -5.94
N ASP A 91 8.63 -13.10 -6.31
CA ASP A 91 8.33 -13.45 -7.70
C ASP A 91 7.27 -12.51 -8.30
N ASP A 92 6.29 -12.12 -7.49
CA ASP A 92 5.28 -11.15 -7.93
C ASP A 92 5.91 -9.78 -8.22
N ILE A 93 6.86 -9.32 -7.39
CA ILE A 93 7.63 -8.09 -7.65
C ILE A 93 8.41 -8.19 -8.96
N ASP A 94 9.12 -9.29 -9.19
CA ASP A 94 9.88 -9.50 -10.43
C ASP A 94 8.96 -9.40 -11.65
N ARG A 95 7.79 -10.05 -11.58
CA ARG A 95 6.77 -10.05 -12.63
C ARG A 95 6.25 -8.64 -12.94
N ILE A 96 5.84 -7.89 -11.93
CA ILE A 96 5.13 -6.62 -12.15
C ILE A 96 6.07 -5.43 -12.38
N SER A 97 7.32 -5.50 -11.90
CA SER A 97 8.28 -4.39 -12.05
C SER A 97 8.62 -4.10 -13.51
N ALA A 98 8.43 -5.06 -14.41
CA ALA A 98 8.57 -4.87 -15.86
C ALA A 98 7.56 -3.87 -16.46
N LEU A 99 6.48 -3.57 -15.75
CA LEU A 99 5.47 -2.57 -16.14
C LEU A 99 5.73 -1.17 -15.57
N GLY A 100 6.79 -1.05 -14.75
CA GLY A 100 7.07 0.15 -13.97
C GLY A 100 5.93 0.52 -13.01
N GLY A 101 5.81 1.81 -12.75
CA GLY A 101 4.72 2.36 -11.95
C GLY A 101 4.98 2.31 -10.45
N HIS A 102 3.92 2.54 -9.67
CA HIS A 102 4.02 2.72 -8.22
C HIS A 102 3.78 1.40 -7.48
N ILE A 103 4.80 0.87 -6.81
CA ILE A 103 4.68 -0.39 -6.05
C ILE A 103 4.81 -0.11 -4.56
N ARG A 104 3.72 -0.35 -3.83
CA ARG A 104 3.65 -0.17 -2.38
C ARG A 104 4.02 -1.46 -1.66
N LEU A 105 5.12 -1.48 -0.93
CA LEU A 105 5.46 -2.59 -0.03
C LEU A 105 4.91 -2.34 1.37
N CYS A 106 4.12 -3.28 1.89
CA CYS A 106 3.67 -3.30 3.28
C CYS A 106 4.00 -4.64 3.94
N LYS A 107 3.83 -4.79 5.26
CA LYS A 107 4.07 -6.08 5.93
C LYS A 107 3.04 -7.16 5.54
N GLY A 108 1.77 -6.77 5.40
CA GLY A 108 0.63 -7.69 5.38
C GLY A 108 -0.32 -7.36 6.53
N ALA A 109 -1.62 -7.57 6.34
CA ALA A 109 -2.65 -7.15 7.29
C ALA A 109 -3.73 -8.21 7.57
N TYR A 110 -3.68 -9.34 6.85
CA TYR A 110 -4.68 -10.40 6.97
C TYR A 110 -4.13 -11.57 7.78
N MET A 111 -5.01 -12.46 8.23
CA MET A 111 -4.62 -13.70 8.89
C MET A 111 -4.50 -14.78 7.82
N GLU A 112 -3.28 -15.21 7.55
CA GLU A 112 -2.96 -16.17 6.47
C GLU A 112 -2.34 -17.44 7.05
N SER A 113 -2.52 -18.58 6.37
CA SER A 113 -1.94 -19.85 6.83
C SER A 113 -0.42 -19.86 6.69
N ALA A 114 0.24 -20.71 7.49
CA ALA A 114 1.68 -20.92 7.42
C ALA A 114 2.16 -21.48 6.07
N ASP A 115 1.26 -22.06 5.28
CA ASP A 115 1.58 -22.60 3.95
C ASP A 115 1.88 -21.51 2.91
N VAL A 116 1.39 -20.30 3.14
CA VAL A 116 1.51 -19.18 2.18
C VAL A 116 2.19 -17.94 2.76
N ALA A 117 2.24 -17.83 4.09
CA ALA A 117 2.75 -16.65 4.78
C ALA A 117 3.71 -16.97 5.93
N PHE A 118 4.76 -16.15 6.05
CA PHE A 118 5.63 -16.11 7.23
C PHE A 118 4.82 -15.77 8.48
N GLN A 119 5.06 -16.51 9.55
CA GLN A 119 4.25 -16.44 10.77
C GLN A 119 4.91 -15.60 11.87
N THR A 120 6.24 -15.49 11.86
CA THR A 120 6.96 -14.74 12.88
C THR A 120 7.27 -13.31 12.43
N ALA A 121 7.32 -12.39 13.39
CA ALA A 121 7.69 -11.00 13.12
C ALA A 121 9.12 -10.88 12.56
N GLU A 122 10.03 -11.78 12.95
CA GLU A 122 11.41 -11.81 12.45
C GLU A 122 11.46 -12.16 10.97
N GLU A 123 10.79 -13.24 10.55
CA GLU A 123 10.70 -13.64 9.14
C GLU A 123 10.03 -12.56 8.29
N VAL A 124 8.92 -11.98 8.75
CA VAL A 124 8.23 -10.89 8.04
C VAL A 124 9.13 -9.66 7.92
N ASN A 125 9.87 -9.31 8.97
CA ASN A 125 10.80 -8.18 8.96
C ASN A 125 11.99 -8.41 8.03
N ALA A 126 12.54 -9.63 8.00
CA ALA A 126 13.63 -10.01 7.10
C ALA A 126 13.17 -10.02 5.64
N SER A 127 11.96 -10.54 5.38
CA SER A 127 11.33 -10.47 4.06
C SER A 127 11.09 -9.03 3.63
N PHE A 128 10.54 -8.18 4.51
CA PHE A 128 10.29 -6.77 4.21
C PHE A 128 11.59 -6.04 3.81
N ASP A 129 12.69 -6.28 4.51
CA ASP A 129 13.99 -5.70 4.18
C ASP A 129 14.47 -6.12 2.79
N ARG A 130 14.46 -7.43 2.53
CA ARG A 130 14.89 -8.00 1.26
C ARG A 130 14.06 -7.47 0.09
N LEU A 131 12.74 -7.41 0.25
CA LEU A 131 11.83 -6.93 -0.79
C LEU A 131 11.93 -5.41 -0.97
N SER A 132 12.26 -4.66 0.10
CA SER A 132 12.58 -3.23 -0.02
C SER A 132 13.81 -3.02 -0.89
N ASP A 133 14.88 -3.78 -0.66
CA ASP A 133 16.10 -3.72 -1.48
C ASP A 133 15.83 -4.13 -2.93
N GLN A 134 15.01 -5.18 -3.15
CA GLN A 134 14.61 -5.64 -4.48
C GLN A 134 13.84 -4.55 -5.24
N LEU A 135 12.82 -3.93 -4.63
CA LEU A 135 12.07 -2.83 -5.23
C LEU A 135 12.95 -1.62 -5.52
N MET A 136 13.85 -1.30 -4.59
CA MET A 136 14.88 -0.29 -4.75
C MET A 136 16.00 -0.74 -5.71
N GLY A 137 15.89 -1.88 -6.38
CA GLY A 137 16.80 -2.29 -7.46
C GLY A 137 16.29 -1.89 -8.84
N TYR A 138 14.98 -1.71 -9.01
CA TYR A 138 14.39 -1.34 -10.31
C TYR A 138 14.47 0.16 -10.57
N ALA A 139 14.78 0.53 -11.82
CA ALA A 139 14.89 1.92 -12.24
C ALA A 139 13.52 2.54 -12.58
N ASP A 140 12.64 1.77 -13.21
CA ASP A 140 11.34 2.25 -13.74
C ASP A 140 10.17 2.08 -12.77
N VAL A 141 10.46 1.61 -11.55
CA VAL A 141 9.50 1.50 -10.46
C VAL A 141 9.65 2.74 -9.57
N LEU A 142 8.53 3.23 -9.04
CA LEU A 142 8.46 4.20 -7.95
C LEU A 142 8.12 3.44 -6.65
N PRO A 143 9.12 3.06 -5.83
CA PRO A 143 8.88 2.32 -4.59
C PRO A 143 8.16 3.18 -3.56
N ALA A 144 7.13 2.61 -2.95
CA ALA A 144 6.44 3.16 -1.80
C ALA A 144 6.60 2.25 -0.59
N ILE A 145 7.41 2.67 0.37
CA ILE A 145 7.69 1.90 1.57
C ILE A 145 6.65 2.25 2.64
N ALA A 146 5.63 1.39 2.78
CA ALA A 146 4.52 1.58 3.71
C ALA A 146 4.80 0.88 5.05
N SER A 147 5.35 1.62 6.01
CA SER A 147 5.69 1.10 7.34
C SER A 147 5.74 2.21 8.40
N HIS A 148 5.44 1.83 9.65
CA HIS A 148 5.61 2.67 10.85
C HIS A 148 6.76 2.17 11.75
N ASP A 149 7.49 1.17 11.30
CA ASP A 149 8.55 0.49 12.05
C ASP A 149 9.89 1.20 11.83
N ASP A 150 10.44 1.82 12.88
CA ASP A 150 11.68 2.60 12.79
C ASP A 150 12.88 1.76 12.38
N GLY A 151 12.90 0.48 12.78
CA GLY A 151 13.97 -0.43 12.39
C GLY A 151 13.99 -0.64 10.87
N ARG A 152 12.82 -0.74 10.25
CA ARG A 152 12.67 -0.89 8.79
C ARG A 152 12.94 0.44 8.07
N ILE A 153 12.32 1.53 8.54
CA ILE A 153 12.50 2.87 7.96
C ILE A 153 13.98 3.27 7.93
N ASN A 154 14.67 3.17 9.07
CA ASN A 154 16.08 3.56 9.15
C ASN A 154 16.99 2.67 8.30
N ARG A 155 16.65 1.40 8.13
CA ARG A 155 17.39 0.51 7.24
C ARG A 155 17.23 0.94 5.79
N VAL A 156 16.01 1.20 5.34
CA VAL A 156 15.74 1.68 3.98
C VAL A 156 16.47 3.00 3.71
N ILE A 157 16.44 3.96 4.65
CA ILE A 157 17.18 5.23 4.50
C ILE A 157 18.68 4.97 4.30
N ARG A 158 19.28 4.09 5.10
CA ARG A 158 20.71 3.74 4.96
C ARG A 158 21.00 3.07 3.62
N ALA A 159 20.15 2.14 3.19
CA ALA A 159 20.31 1.40 1.93
C ALA A 159 20.09 2.29 0.69
N ALA A 160 19.19 3.27 0.78
CA ALA A 160 18.87 4.21 -0.29
C ALA A 160 19.80 5.43 -0.34
N SER A 161 20.80 5.53 0.55
CA SER A 161 21.73 6.65 0.59
C SER A 161 22.48 6.79 -0.75
N GLY A 162 22.25 7.90 -1.45
CA GLY A 162 22.85 8.16 -2.76
C GLY A 162 22.16 7.46 -3.94
N ARG A 163 21.02 6.79 -3.73
CA ARG A 163 20.20 6.24 -4.82
C ARG A 163 19.59 7.39 -5.63
N PRO A 164 19.79 7.41 -6.96
CA PRO A 164 19.05 8.29 -7.84
C PRO A 164 17.62 7.76 -8.03
N GLY A 165 16.67 8.66 -8.24
CA GLY A 165 15.28 8.30 -8.55
C GLY A 165 14.29 8.56 -7.41
N ASP A 166 13.03 8.59 -7.78
CA ASP A 166 11.93 8.93 -6.89
C ASP A 166 11.39 7.70 -6.14
N TRP A 167 11.25 7.84 -4.84
CA TRP A 167 10.62 6.87 -3.95
C TRP A 167 10.02 7.60 -2.76
N GLU A 168 9.08 6.96 -2.05
CA GLU A 168 8.39 7.59 -0.93
C GLU A 168 8.19 6.63 0.25
N PHE A 169 8.09 7.22 1.44
CA PHE A 169 7.50 6.55 2.59
C PHE A 169 6.00 6.74 2.60
N GLN A 170 5.29 5.75 3.11
CA GLN A 170 3.86 5.87 3.35
C GLN A 170 3.46 5.49 4.76
N MET A 171 2.57 6.27 5.36
CA MET A 171 2.06 6.02 6.70
C MET A 171 0.56 6.25 6.76
N LEU A 172 -0.11 5.50 7.64
CA LEU A 172 -1.51 5.75 7.96
C LEU A 172 -1.69 7.11 8.65
N TYR A 173 -2.79 7.78 8.33
CA TYR A 173 -3.23 8.99 9.00
C TYR A 173 -3.33 8.79 10.52
N GLY A 174 -2.78 9.74 11.27
CA GLY A 174 -2.85 9.74 12.74
C GLY A 174 -1.78 8.91 13.47
N ILE A 175 -0.99 8.11 12.77
CA ILE A 175 0.00 7.21 13.39
C ILE A 175 1.42 7.73 13.17
N ARG A 176 2.20 7.90 14.26
CA ARG A 176 3.60 8.36 14.23
C ARG A 176 3.79 9.71 13.51
N ARG A 177 2.93 10.69 13.82
CA ARG A 177 2.94 12.03 13.19
C ARG A 177 4.28 12.76 13.37
N ASP A 178 4.89 12.60 14.54
CA ASP A 178 6.25 13.05 14.86
C ASP A 178 7.26 12.54 13.82
N ARG A 179 7.21 11.23 13.54
CA ARG A 179 8.11 10.60 12.57
C ARG A 179 7.82 11.02 11.14
N GLN A 180 6.55 11.26 10.80
CA GLN A 180 6.17 11.79 9.48
C GLN A 180 6.83 13.15 9.22
N VAL A 181 6.75 14.06 10.20
CA VAL A 181 7.39 15.39 10.12
C VAL A 181 8.90 15.26 10.04
N GLU A 182 9.50 14.39 10.85
CA GLU A 182 10.96 14.16 10.83
C GLU A 182 11.44 13.68 9.45
N LEU A 183 10.78 12.69 8.86
CA LEU A 183 11.17 12.14 7.54
C LEU A 183 11.07 13.19 6.43
N VAL A 184 10.03 14.01 6.44
CA VAL A 184 9.90 15.15 5.51
C VAL A 184 11.01 16.17 5.75
N GLY A 185 11.39 16.43 7.00
CA GLY A 185 12.51 17.31 7.35
C GLY A 185 13.88 16.81 6.84
N LEU A 186 14.01 15.50 6.61
CA LEU A 186 15.18 14.88 5.97
C LEU A 186 15.12 14.94 4.43
N GLY A 187 14.09 15.59 3.85
CA GLY A 187 13.89 15.70 2.40
C GLY A 187 13.27 14.46 1.75
N LEU A 188 12.77 13.51 2.55
CA LEU A 188 12.16 12.27 2.04
C LEU A 188 10.69 12.51 1.67
N LYS A 189 10.25 11.96 0.54
CA LYS A 189 8.83 12.02 0.15
C LYS A 189 7.98 11.19 1.10
N MET A 190 6.83 11.73 1.48
CA MET A 190 5.90 11.12 2.42
C MET A 190 4.49 11.20 1.87
N ARG A 191 3.77 10.07 1.88
CA ARG A 191 2.35 10.00 1.55
C ARG A 191 1.55 9.45 2.71
N ILE A 192 0.49 10.17 3.09
CA ILE A 192 -0.38 9.78 4.20
C ILE A 192 -1.64 9.09 3.66
N TYR A 193 -1.89 7.87 4.12
CA TYR A 193 -3.11 7.13 3.78
C TYR A 193 -4.27 7.64 4.65
N VAL A 194 -5.20 8.37 4.03
CA VAL A 194 -6.36 8.99 4.70
C VAL A 194 -7.63 8.23 4.33
N PRO A 195 -8.14 7.33 5.18
CA PRO A 195 -9.44 6.71 4.99
C PRO A 195 -10.55 7.75 5.28
N TYR A 196 -11.62 7.73 4.49
CA TYR A 196 -12.82 8.53 4.71
C TYR A 196 -14.08 7.78 4.24
N GLY A 197 -15.25 8.28 4.63
CA GLY A 197 -16.54 7.69 4.30
C GLY A 197 -17.31 7.22 5.53
N GLU A 198 -18.58 6.88 5.34
CA GLU A 198 -19.50 6.54 6.44
C GLU A 198 -19.18 5.19 7.08
N ALA A 199 -18.62 4.24 6.32
CA ALA A 199 -18.24 2.91 6.77
C ALA A 199 -16.85 2.87 7.47
N TRP A 200 -16.56 3.83 8.34
CA TRP A 200 -15.25 3.91 9.03
C TRP A 200 -15.08 2.87 10.15
N TYR A 201 -16.18 2.38 10.73
CA TYR A 201 -16.14 1.49 11.89
C TYR A 201 -15.48 0.13 11.60
N PRO A 202 -15.81 -0.61 10.51
CA PRO A 202 -15.13 -1.85 10.16
C PRO A 202 -13.62 -1.67 9.88
N TYR A 203 -13.22 -0.53 9.33
CA TYR A 203 -11.81 -0.20 9.12
C TYR A 203 -11.10 -0.03 10.47
N LEU A 204 -11.69 0.73 11.39
CA LEU A 204 -11.12 0.97 12.71
C LEU A 204 -11.03 -0.33 13.54
N THR A 205 -12.07 -1.16 13.55
CA THR A 205 -12.08 -2.42 14.31
C THR A 205 -11.03 -3.40 13.82
N ARG A 206 -10.84 -3.52 12.49
CA ARG A 206 -9.78 -4.34 11.92
C ARG A 206 -8.38 -3.82 12.33
N ARG A 207 -8.16 -2.50 12.25
CA ARG A 207 -6.91 -1.86 12.71
C ARG A 207 -6.63 -2.06 14.21
N MET A 208 -7.67 -2.18 15.04
CA MET A 208 -7.52 -2.47 16.46
C MET A 208 -7.22 -3.95 16.72
N ALA A 209 -7.89 -4.86 16.02
CA ALA A 209 -7.70 -6.31 16.15
C ALA A 209 -6.33 -6.81 15.66
N GLU A 210 -5.75 -6.15 14.64
CA GLU A 210 -4.43 -6.49 14.07
C GLU A 210 -3.24 -6.26 15.04
N ARG A 211 -3.44 -5.64 16.21
CA ARG A 211 -2.38 -5.44 17.23
C ARG A 211 -2.88 -5.70 18.65
N PRO A 212 -2.55 -6.87 19.27
CA PRO A 212 -2.87 -7.15 20.67
C PRO A 212 -2.33 -6.10 21.65
N ALA A 213 -1.19 -5.48 21.33
CA ALA A 213 -0.61 -4.40 22.12
C ALA A 213 -1.48 -3.13 22.18
N ASN A 214 -2.26 -2.84 21.14
CA ASN A 214 -3.18 -1.69 21.11
C ASN A 214 -4.42 -1.97 21.97
N LEU A 215 -4.91 -3.22 21.99
CA LEU A 215 -5.99 -3.66 22.89
C LEU A 215 -5.60 -3.53 24.37
N MET A 216 -4.37 -3.93 24.72
CA MET A 216 -3.84 -3.79 26.10
C MET A 216 -3.68 -2.33 26.54
N PHE A 217 -3.35 -1.43 25.62
CA PHE A 217 -3.26 0.01 25.91
C PHE A 217 -4.63 0.60 26.30
N PHE A 218 -5.70 0.22 25.61
CA PHE A 218 -7.06 0.63 25.95
C PHE A 218 -7.61 -0.05 27.21
N ALA A 219 -7.32 -1.33 27.43
CA ALA A 219 -7.70 -2.03 28.66
C ALA A 219 -7.08 -1.35 29.90
N ARG A 220 -5.82 -0.90 29.82
CA ARG A 220 -5.20 -0.09 30.87
C ARG A 220 -5.86 1.27 31.09
N ALA A 221 -6.38 1.91 30.04
CA ALA A 221 -7.11 3.17 30.15
C ALA A 221 -8.52 3.00 30.79
N LEU A 222 -9.12 1.82 30.70
CA LEU A 222 -10.41 1.49 31.33
C LEU A 222 -10.28 1.02 32.78
N VAL A 223 -9.17 0.37 33.13
CA VAL A 223 -8.88 -0.09 34.51
C VAL A 223 -8.14 0.97 35.33
N GLY A 224 -7.58 2.00 34.69
CA GLY A 224 -6.94 3.15 35.33
C GLY A 224 -7.90 4.26 35.76
N ARG A 225 -8.99 3.91 36.45
CA ARG A 225 -9.82 4.85 37.22
C ARG A 225 -9.60 4.64 38.71
#